data_AF-A0A933BFI8-F1
#
_entry.id   AF-A0A933BFI8-F1
#
_cell.length_a   1.000
_cell.length_b   1.000
_cell.length_c   1.000
_cell.angle_alpha   90.00
_cell.angle_beta   90.00
_cell.angle_gamma   90.00
#
_symmetry.space_group_name_H-M   'P 1'
#
loop_
_entity.id
_entity.type
_entity.pdbx_description
1 polymer ?
#
loop_
_entity_poly.entity_id
_entity_poly.type
_entity_poly.pdbx_seq_one_letter_code
_entity_poly.pdbx_strand_id
1 'polypeptide(L)'
;MTDKVSILMEETGCDQGEAELALEMCGYELEKAVRTISRLLRNIVAIKGRFVDTENHQVGLILLVADTKSSALLRCRSVLSFNPAVHQAPLDKDWFDFEKFLYGCRLLDGSLPNESLEIERRLSGHFQQAAALSQAYQAPVEELASQIEPLLRGALRSTGVLLQLQRDILDLGQFKSLRSDPDGFSSRRAAAGRSSTRPEDLLVLKVSLEQSGDGPTAKELRAGQVVSAWITDPRDIAQYLSRLFGGHSAQGPVGIPAPVEAVESHTDGQCLARVRFSAGVCGDALVHESTRLKLVRELPQDKEGSSWWHRFFRGGNGG
;
A
#
# COMPACT_ATOMS: atom_id res chain seq x y z
N MET A 1 0.92 -18.30 -32.64
CA MET A 1 -0.25 -18.06 -31.76
C MET A 1 0.03 -18.57 -30.36
N THR A 2 0.44 -19.84 -30.21
CA THR A 2 0.84 -20.48 -28.95
C THR A 2 1.92 -19.73 -28.16
N ASP A 3 2.96 -19.20 -28.80
CA ASP A 3 4.03 -18.47 -28.07
C ASP A 3 3.55 -17.16 -27.43
N LYS A 4 2.62 -16.43 -28.07
CA LYS A 4 2.08 -15.19 -27.47
C LYS A 4 1.15 -15.49 -26.30
N VAL A 5 0.42 -16.60 -26.37
CA VAL A 5 -0.44 -17.08 -25.30
C VAL A 5 0.42 -17.52 -24.11
N SER A 6 1.49 -18.29 -24.32
CA SER A 6 2.38 -18.72 -23.23
C SER A 6 3.07 -17.54 -22.56
N ILE A 7 3.58 -16.57 -23.33
CA ILE A 7 4.19 -15.35 -22.77
C ILE A 7 3.17 -14.56 -21.95
N LEU A 8 1.93 -14.44 -22.43
CA LEU A 8 0.89 -13.72 -21.69
C LEU A 8 0.52 -14.46 -20.39
N MET A 9 0.45 -15.78 -20.42
CA MET A 9 0.21 -16.62 -19.25
C MET A 9 1.34 -16.50 -18.22
N GLU A 10 2.60 -16.52 -18.65
CA GLU A 10 3.76 -16.35 -17.76
C GLU A 10 3.80 -14.96 -17.12
N GLU A 11 3.52 -13.90 -17.89
CA GLU A 11 3.59 -12.52 -17.43
C GLU A 11 2.42 -12.12 -16.52
N THR A 12 1.24 -12.71 -16.74
CA THR A 12 0.01 -12.28 -16.05
C THR A 12 -0.57 -13.33 -15.11
N GLY A 13 -0.09 -14.58 -15.16
CA GLY A 13 -0.63 -15.70 -14.39
C GLY A 13 -2.08 -16.05 -14.77
N CYS A 14 -2.50 -15.69 -15.98
CA CYS A 14 -3.84 -15.98 -16.50
C CYS A 14 -3.93 -17.40 -17.06
N ASP A 15 -5.16 -17.90 -17.14
CA ASP A 15 -5.41 -19.23 -17.70
C ASP A 15 -5.40 -19.15 -19.24
N GLN A 16 -5.14 -20.27 -19.92
CA GLN A 16 -4.99 -20.28 -21.38
C GLN A 16 -6.20 -19.67 -22.12
N GLY A 17 -7.42 -19.97 -21.67
CA GLY A 17 -8.63 -19.40 -22.27
C GLY A 17 -8.77 -17.88 -22.04
N GLU A 18 -8.29 -17.36 -20.91
CA GLU A 18 -8.29 -15.92 -20.62
C GLU A 18 -7.24 -15.20 -21.48
N ALA A 19 -6.08 -15.84 -21.67
CA ALA A 19 -5.00 -15.35 -22.51
C ALA A 19 -5.40 -15.28 -23.99
N GLU A 20 -6.04 -16.33 -24.50
CA GLU A 20 -6.56 -16.41 -25.87
C GLU A 20 -7.63 -15.34 -26.11
N LEU A 21 -8.60 -15.21 -25.20
CA LEU A 21 -9.66 -14.19 -25.29
C LEU A 21 -9.08 -12.76 -25.27
N ALA A 22 -8.14 -12.47 -24.37
CA ALA A 22 -7.52 -11.15 -24.29
C ALA A 22 -6.71 -10.80 -25.55
N LEU A 23 -6.04 -11.79 -26.15
CA LEU A 23 -5.30 -11.61 -27.41
C LEU A 23 -6.26 -11.40 -28.59
N GLU A 24 -7.35 -12.17 -28.69
CA GLU A 24 -8.37 -11.99 -29.73
C GLU A 24 -8.99 -10.60 -29.68
N MET A 25 -9.38 -10.14 -28.48
CA MET A 25 -9.97 -8.80 -28.28
C MET A 25 -9.01 -7.65 -28.64
N CYS A 26 -7.70 -7.90 -28.61
CA CYS A 26 -6.65 -6.91 -28.84
C CYS A 26 -5.94 -7.07 -30.20
N GLY A 27 -6.48 -7.88 -31.12
CA GLY A 27 -5.87 -8.11 -32.43
C GLY A 27 -4.48 -8.76 -32.35
N TYR A 28 -4.25 -9.59 -31.34
CA TYR A 28 -2.99 -10.30 -31.05
C TYR A 28 -1.79 -9.38 -30.74
N GLU A 29 -2.05 -8.15 -30.30
CA GLU A 29 -1.05 -7.26 -29.72
C GLU A 29 -0.86 -7.55 -28.22
N LEU A 30 0.33 -8.05 -27.86
CA LEU A 30 0.65 -8.51 -26.50
C LEU A 30 0.53 -7.39 -25.46
N GLU A 31 1.07 -6.20 -25.73
CA GLU A 31 1.04 -5.08 -24.77
C GLU A 31 -0.39 -4.62 -24.44
N LYS A 32 -1.26 -4.57 -25.46
CA LYS A 32 -2.68 -4.25 -25.27
C LYS A 32 -3.39 -5.39 -24.53
N ALA A 33 -3.06 -6.64 -24.84
CA ALA A 33 -3.61 -7.80 -24.15
C ALA A 33 -3.22 -7.82 -22.66
N VAL A 34 -1.97 -7.53 -22.29
CA VAL A 34 -1.51 -7.43 -20.87
C VAL A 34 -2.31 -6.37 -20.09
N ARG A 35 -2.56 -5.20 -20.70
CA ARG A 35 -3.37 -4.15 -20.06
C ARG A 35 -4.84 -4.52 -19.96
N THR A 36 -5.36 -5.22 -20.96
CA THR A 36 -6.78 -5.58 -21.06
C THR A 36 -7.11 -6.76 -20.15
N ILE A 37 -6.24 -7.76 -20.05
CA ILE A 37 -6.44 -8.92 -19.18
C ILE A 37 -6.47 -8.51 -17.70
N SER A 38 -5.62 -7.56 -17.30
CA SER A 38 -5.64 -6.97 -15.96
C SER A 38 -6.98 -6.30 -15.60
N ARG A 39 -7.77 -5.88 -16.61
CA ARG A 39 -9.12 -5.30 -16.44
C ARG A 39 -10.25 -6.31 -16.61
N LEU A 40 -9.99 -7.41 -17.32
CA LEU A 40 -10.94 -8.51 -17.52
C LEU A 40 -11.03 -9.39 -16.27
N LEU A 41 -9.91 -9.60 -15.58
CA LEU A 41 -9.81 -10.41 -14.38
C LEU A 41 -10.39 -9.67 -13.17
N ARG A 42 -11.72 -9.76 -13.00
CA ARG A 42 -12.50 -9.30 -11.84
C ARG A 42 -12.38 -10.22 -10.64
N ASN A 43 -11.16 -10.59 -10.32
CA ASN A 43 -10.90 -11.62 -9.34
C ASN A 43 -10.74 -11.03 -7.93
N ILE A 44 -10.75 -9.70 -7.79
CA ILE A 44 -10.61 -9.05 -6.49
C ILE A 44 -11.99 -8.65 -5.98
N VAL A 45 -12.29 -9.05 -4.75
CA VAL A 45 -13.55 -8.69 -4.10
C VAL A 45 -13.24 -7.96 -2.81
N ALA A 46 -13.83 -6.77 -2.66
CA ALA A 46 -13.76 -5.97 -1.44
C ALA A 46 -15.12 -6.02 -0.73
N ILE A 47 -15.11 -6.45 0.53
CA ILE A 47 -16.27 -6.44 1.42
C ILE A 47 -16.06 -5.31 2.41
N LYS A 48 -16.98 -4.36 2.42
CA LYS A 48 -17.07 -3.29 3.42
C LYS A 48 -18.18 -3.65 4.38
N GLY A 49 -18.00 -3.36 5.65
CA GLY A 49 -19.02 -3.61 6.64
C GLY A 49 -19.01 -2.60 7.75
N ARG A 50 -20.17 -2.42 8.37
CA ARG A 50 -20.34 -1.70 9.63
C ARG A 50 -21.08 -2.58 10.60
N PHE A 51 -20.71 -2.50 11.87
CA PHE A 51 -21.36 -3.26 12.92
C PHE A 51 -21.59 -2.42 14.17
N VAL A 52 -22.55 -2.86 14.96
CA VAL A 52 -22.89 -2.27 16.26
C VAL A 52 -22.97 -3.39 17.28
N ASP A 53 -22.26 -3.23 18.38
CA ASP A 53 -22.45 -4.01 19.60
C ASP A 53 -23.46 -3.27 20.49
N THR A 54 -24.66 -3.82 20.60
CA THR A 54 -25.75 -3.20 21.36
C THR A 54 -25.56 -3.32 22.87
N GLU A 55 -24.77 -4.29 23.35
CA GLU A 55 -24.54 -4.51 24.78
C GLU A 55 -23.50 -3.55 25.34
N ASN A 56 -22.38 -3.37 24.60
CA ASN A 56 -21.29 -2.51 25.03
C ASN A 56 -21.36 -1.09 24.43
N HIS A 57 -22.39 -0.80 23.62
CA HIS A 57 -22.53 0.47 22.89
C HIS A 57 -21.32 0.83 22.03
N GLN A 58 -20.68 -0.19 21.44
CA GLN A 58 -19.54 -0.02 20.56
C GLN A 58 -19.99 -0.09 19.12
N VAL A 59 -19.31 0.66 18.26
CA VAL A 59 -19.54 0.66 16.82
C VAL A 59 -18.23 0.38 16.10
N GLY A 60 -18.32 -0.21 14.92
CA GLY A 60 -17.13 -0.48 14.15
C GLY A 60 -17.35 -0.64 12.67
N LEU A 61 -16.24 -0.64 11.96
CA LEU A 61 -16.15 -0.88 10.52
C LEU A 61 -15.20 -2.04 10.26
N ILE A 62 -15.48 -2.78 9.19
CA ILE A 62 -14.62 -3.84 8.69
C ILE A 62 -14.41 -3.66 7.18
N LEU A 63 -13.22 -4.00 6.71
CA LEU A 63 -12.86 -4.10 5.31
C LEU A 63 -12.10 -5.40 5.09
N LEU A 64 -12.57 -6.22 4.18
CA LEU A 64 -11.91 -7.44 3.74
C LEU A 64 -11.68 -7.36 2.24
N VAL A 65 -10.45 -7.52 1.77
CA VAL A 65 -10.13 -7.55 0.35
C VAL A 65 -9.45 -8.88 0.04
N ALA A 66 -10.02 -9.63 -0.90
CA ALA A 66 -9.49 -10.93 -1.28
C ALA A 66 -9.34 -11.06 -2.79
N ASP A 67 -8.38 -11.88 -3.19
CA ASP A 67 -8.28 -12.41 -4.54
C ASP A 67 -8.93 -13.78 -4.59
N THR A 68 -10.06 -13.86 -5.29
CA THR A 68 -10.86 -15.06 -5.49
C THR A 68 -10.16 -16.10 -6.37
N LYS A 69 -9.21 -15.70 -7.22
CA LYS A 69 -8.45 -16.64 -8.06
C LYS A 69 -7.40 -17.38 -7.25
N SER A 70 -6.58 -16.63 -6.50
CA SER A 70 -5.56 -17.22 -5.60
C SER A 70 -6.13 -17.70 -4.26
N SER A 71 -7.43 -17.45 -3.99
CA SER A 71 -8.07 -17.71 -2.70
C SER A 71 -7.29 -17.11 -1.53
N ALA A 72 -6.76 -15.90 -1.73
CA ALA A 72 -5.89 -15.23 -0.78
C ALA A 72 -6.54 -13.95 -0.23
N LEU A 73 -6.54 -13.81 1.10
CA LEU A 73 -6.93 -12.58 1.76
C LEU A 73 -5.79 -11.57 1.61
N LEU A 74 -6.01 -10.55 0.78
CA LEU A 74 -5.03 -9.51 0.51
C LEU A 74 -4.97 -8.49 1.65
N ARG A 75 -6.14 -8.13 2.20
CA ARG A 75 -6.25 -7.15 3.30
C ARG A 75 -7.40 -7.50 4.24
N CYS A 76 -7.17 -7.28 5.52
CA CYS A 76 -8.20 -7.29 6.56
C CYS A 76 -7.96 -6.09 7.47
N ARG A 77 -8.94 -5.20 7.56
CA ARG A 77 -8.87 -4.04 8.44
C ARG A 77 -10.16 -3.91 9.23
N SER A 78 -10.05 -3.54 10.49
CA SER A 78 -11.20 -3.14 11.29
C SER A 78 -10.91 -1.96 12.18
N VAL A 79 -11.96 -1.25 12.57
CA VAL A 79 -11.91 -0.25 13.63
C VAL A 79 -13.11 -0.50 14.54
N LEU A 80 -12.87 -0.47 15.84
CA LEU A 80 -13.87 -0.50 16.89
C LEU A 80 -13.74 0.80 17.68
N SER A 81 -14.86 1.39 18.07
CA SER A 81 -14.88 2.66 18.78
C SER A 81 -16.18 2.85 19.56
N PHE A 82 -16.12 3.69 20.60
CA PHE A 82 -17.31 4.24 21.25
C PHE A 82 -17.88 5.47 20.51
N ASN A 83 -17.17 5.99 19.52
CA ASN A 83 -17.60 7.18 18.79
C ASN A 83 -18.66 6.82 17.73
N PRO A 84 -19.92 7.29 17.87
CA PRO A 84 -21.00 6.93 16.95
C PRO A 84 -20.77 7.47 15.53
N ALA A 85 -19.91 8.48 15.34
CA ALA A 85 -19.56 8.99 14.02
C ALA A 85 -18.92 7.91 13.13
N VAL A 86 -18.27 6.91 13.73
CA VAL A 86 -17.69 5.76 13.01
C VAL A 86 -18.78 4.95 12.30
N HIS A 87 -19.96 4.81 12.91
CA HIS A 87 -21.08 4.06 12.30
C HIS A 87 -21.78 4.80 11.14
N GLN A 88 -21.60 6.12 11.07
CA GLN A 88 -22.17 6.95 10.01
C GLN A 88 -21.38 6.85 8.70
N ALA A 89 -20.31 6.04 8.66
CA ALA A 89 -19.56 5.77 7.45
C ALA A 89 -20.48 5.21 6.36
N PRO A 90 -20.55 5.85 5.19
CA PRO A 90 -21.41 5.38 4.12
C PRO A 90 -20.72 4.21 3.40
N LEU A 91 -21.44 3.09 3.27
CA LEU A 91 -20.92 1.86 2.65
C LEU A 91 -20.87 1.96 1.13
N ASP A 92 -21.56 2.91 0.51
CA ASP A 92 -21.63 3.13 -0.93
C ASP A 92 -20.35 3.75 -1.53
N LYS A 93 -19.47 4.32 -0.69
CA LYS A 93 -18.16 4.85 -1.10
C LYS A 93 -17.28 3.77 -1.73
N ASP A 94 -16.36 4.19 -2.60
CA ASP A 94 -15.31 3.32 -3.11
C ASP A 94 -14.52 2.67 -1.96
N TRP A 95 -14.11 1.41 -2.14
CA TRP A 95 -13.42 0.63 -1.11
C TRP A 95 -12.12 1.29 -0.61
N PHE A 96 -11.42 2.04 -1.47
CA PHE A 96 -10.19 2.72 -1.09
C PHE A 96 -10.45 3.93 -0.21
N ASP A 97 -11.47 4.73 -0.53
CA ASP A 97 -11.92 5.83 0.30
C ASP A 97 -12.48 5.34 1.65
N PHE A 98 -13.17 4.20 1.62
CA PHE A 98 -13.62 3.52 2.83
C PHE A 98 -12.42 3.06 3.69
N GLU A 99 -11.36 2.52 3.09
CA GLU A 99 -10.14 2.15 3.79
C GLU A 99 -9.43 3.36 4.41
N LYS A 100 -9.29 4.46 3.65
CA LYS A 100 -8.74 5.73 4.17
C LYS A 100 -9.55 6.25 5.34
N PHE A 101 -10.88 6.23 5.23
CA PHE A 101 -11.77 6.63 6.31
C PHE A 101 -11.57 5.76 7.56
N LEU A 102 -11.46 4.44 7.39
CA LEU A 102 -11.19 3.50 8.48
C LEU A 102 -9.88 3.85 9.21
N TYR A 103 -8.80 4.19 8.48
CA TYR A 103 -7.56 4.65 9.10
C TYR A 103 -7.75 5.97 9.85
N GLY A 104 -8.51 6.92 9.30
CA GLY A 104 -8.87 8.15 10.00
C GLY A 104 -9.60 7.87 11.32
N CYS A 105 -10.55 6.94 11.33
CA CYS A 105 -11.29 6.56 12.54
C CYS A 105 -10.42 5.99 13.65
N ARG A 106 -9.29 5.35 13.33
CA ARG A 106 -8.34 4.84 14.34
C ARG A 106 -7.61 5.94 15.09
N LEU A 107 -7.59 7.15 14.54
CA LEU A 107 -6.95 8.31 15.16
C LEU A 107 -7.94 9.13 16.00
N LEU A 108 -9.23 8.81 15.95
CA LEU A 108 -10.25 9.50 16.73
C LEU A 108 -10.24 9.04 18.19
N ASP A 109 -10.62 9.97 19.07
CA ASP A 109 -10.86 9.67 20.48
C ASP A 109 -11.98 8.62 20.64
N GLY A 110 -11.77 7.71 21.59
CA GLY A 110 -12.67 6.59 21.84
C GLY A 110 -12.51 5.43 20.85
N SER A 111 -11.49 5.45 19.98
CA SER A 111 -11.08 4.25 19.23
C SER A 111 -10.45 3.20 20.15
N LEU A 112 -10.66 1.93 19.81
CA LEU A 112 -10.25 0.76 20.58
C LEU A 112 -9.27 -0.08 19.74
N PRO A 113 -7.98 0.31 19.66
CA PRO A 113 -7.05 -0.25 18.69
C PRO A 113 -6.70 -1.72 18.96
N ASN A 114 -6.63 -2.14 20.23
CA ASN A 114 -6.29 -3.51 20.59
C ASN A 114 -7.42 -4.48 20.21
N GLU A 115 -8.65 -4.09 20.50
CA GLU A 115 -9.88 -4.81 20.17
C GLU A 115 -10.11 -4.82 18.65
N SER A 116 -9.80 -3.69 17.99
CA SER A 116 -9.79 -3.61 16.52
C SER A 116 -8.84 -4.64 15.93
N LEU A 117 -7.62 -4.77 16.47
CA LEU A 117 -6.63 -5.75 16.01
C LEU A 117 -7.04 -7.20 16.32
N GLU A 118 -7.66 -7.45 17.47
CA GLU A 118 -8.21 -8.75 17.84
C GLU A 118 -9.26 -9.23 16.82
N ILE A 119 -10.15 -8.33 16.38
CA ILE A 119 -11.13 -8.59 15.31
C ILE A 119 -10.40 -8.95 14.01
N GLU A 120 -9.41 -8.15 13.58
CA GLU A 120 -8.64 -8.43 12.35
C GLU A 120 -7.98 -9.79 12.38
N ARG A 121 -7.37 -10.15 13.51
CA ARG A 121 -6.67 -11.42 13.67
C ARG A 121 -7.62 -12.59 13.53
N ARG A 122 -8.82 -12.51 14.12
CA ARG A 122 -9.84 -13.56 14.03
C ARG A 122 -10.41 -13.69 12.63
N LEU A 123 -10.75 -12.57 11.99
CA LEU A 123 -11.22 -12.55 10.60
C LEU A 123 -10.15 -13.12 9.66
N SER A 124 -8.91 -12.64 9.78
CA SER A 124 -7.79 -13.13 8.96
C SER A 124 -7.55 -14.61 9.17
N GLY A 125 -7.54 -15.10 10.42
CA GLY A 125 -7.35 -16.51 10.73
C GLY A 125 -8.46 -17.41 10.20
N HIS A 126 -9.71 -16.94 10.23
CA HIS A 126 -10.85 -17.67 9.66
C HIS A 126 -10.74 -17.75 8.12
N PHE A 127 -10.46 -16.62 7.47
CA PHE A 127 -10.46 -16.54 6.02
C PHE A 127 -9.17 -17.09 5.39
N GLN A 128 -8.03 -17.16 6.09
CA GLN A 128 -6.80 -17.77 5.56
C GLN A 128 -6.94 -19.24 5.16
N GLN A 129 -8.00 -19.92 5.57
CA GLN A 129 -8.34 -21.26 5.09
C GLN A 129 -8.92 -21.16 3.67
N ALA A 130 -8.11 -21.47 2.65
CA ALA A 130 -8.37 -21.21 1.22
C ALA A 130 -9.74 -21.68 0.69
N ALA A 131 -10.30 -22.78 1.23
CA ALA A 131 -11.62 -23.28 0.85
C ALA A 131 -12.78 -22.40 1.34
N ALA A 132 -12.65 -21.79 2.53
CA ALA A 132 -13.66 -20.88 3.08
C ALA A 132 -13.65 -19.55 2.33
N LEU A 133 -12.48 -19.10 1.87
CA LEU A 133 -12.27 -17.82 1.19
C LEU A 133 -12.94 -17.76 -0.19
N SER A 134 -12.73 -18.77 -1.04
CA SER A 134 -13.34 -18.79 -2.38
C SER A 134 -14.87 -18.89 -2.31
N GLN A 135 -15.40 -19.71 -1.40
CA GLN A 135 -16.85 -19.88 -1.22
C GLN A 135 -17.51 -18.65 -0.60
N ALA A 136 -16.92 -18.07 0.45
CA ALA A 136 -17.53 -16.94 1.17
C ALA A 136 -17.63 -15.66 0.33
N TYR A 137 -16.72 -15.45 -0.62
CA TYR A 137 -16.70 -14.24 -1.45
C TYR A 137 -17.58 -14.36 -2.72
N GLN A 138 -17.85 -15.58 -3.16
CA GLN A 138 -18.84 -15.87 -4.22
C GLN A 138 -20.27 -15.94 -3.67
N ALA A 139 -20.42 -16.30 -2.39
CA ALA A 139 -21.71 -16.36 -1.69
C ALA A 139 -22.44 -15.00 -1.69
N PRO A 140 -23.78 -15.01 -1.54
CA PRO A 140 -24.54 -13.80 -1.27
C PRO A 140 -24.08 -13.12 0.03
N VAL A 141 -24.27 -11.80 0.11
CA VAL A 141 -23.73 -10.97 1.20
C VAL A 141 -24.30 -11.38 2.56
N GLU A 142 -25.53 -11.90 2.56
CA GLU A 142 -26.25 -12.40 3.72
C GLU A 142 -25.59 -13.65 4.32
N GLU A 143 -25.14 -14.59 3.47
CA GLU A 143 -24.42 -15.78 3.92
C GLU A 143 -23.06 -15.41 4.50
N LEU A 144 -22.36 -14.49 3.86
CA LEU A 144 -21.10 -13.95 4.37
C LEU A 144 -21.28 -13.23 5.73
N ALA A 145 -22.37 -12.47 5.89
CA ALA A 145 -22.70 -11.84 7.18
C ALA A 145 -22.89 -12.90 8.27
N SER A 146 -23.56 -14.01 7.97
CA SER A 146 -23.75 -15.13 8.90
C SER A 146 -22.44 -15.81 9.33
N GLN A 147 -21.39 -15.74 8.50
CA GLN A 147 -20.06 -16.26 8.84
C GLN A 147 -19.24 -15.27 9.68
N ILE A 148 -19.39 -13.97 9.43
CA ILE A 148 -18.63 -12.90 10.11
C ILE A 148 -19.22 -12.60 11.50
N GLU A 149 -20.54 -12.58 11.65
CA GLU A 149 -21.21 -12.25 12.91
C GLU A 149 -20.73 -13.10 14.11
N PRO A 150 -20.60 -14.44 14.02
CA PRO A 150 -20.08 -15.25 15.12
C PRO A 150 -18.65 -14.87 15.52
N LEU A 151 -17.81 -14.49 14.55
CA LEU A 151 -16.43 -14.05 14.81
C LEU A 151 -16.41 -12.74 15.58
N LEU A 152 -17.28 -11.79 15.20
CA LEU A 152 -17.46 -10.52 15.90
C LEU A 152 -18.01 -10.74 17.32
N ARG A 153 -19.06 -11.54 17.48
CA ARG A 153 -19.61 -11.91 18.80
C ARG A 153 -18.54 -12.52 19.70
N GLY A 154 -17.73 -13.42 19.16
CA GLY A 154 -16.62 -14.03 19.89
C GLY A 154 -15.52 -13.03 20.26
N ALA A 155 -15.22 -12.06 19.39
CA ALA A 155 -14.19 -11.04 19.63
C ALA A 155 -14.64 -10.03 20.69
N LEU A 156 -15.88 -9.57 20.57
CA LEU A 156 -16.49 -8.55 21.43
C LEU A 156 -17.04 -9.13 22.74
N ARG A 157 -17.17 -10.46 22.82
CA ARG A 157 -17.81 -11.19 23.93
C ARG A 157 -19.25 -10.69 24.17
N SER A 158 -19.95 -10.38 23.08
CA SER A 158 -21.31 -9.85 23.07
C SER A 158 -22.21 -10.75 22.23
N THR A 159 -23.49 -10.86 22.60
CA THR A 159 -24.49 -11.60 21.82
C THR A 159 -25.21 -10.68 20.83
N GLY A 160 -25.37 -9.40 21.20
CA GLY A 160 -26.05 -8.36 20.42
C GLY A 160 -25.15 -7.64 19.41
N VAL A 161 -24.67 -8.36 18.38
CA VAL A 161 -23.96 -7.74 17.25
C VAL A 161 -24.87 -7.65 16.04
N LEU A 162 -25.05 -6.43 15.52
CA LEU A 162 -25.73 -6.15 14.26
C LEU A 162 -24.69 -5.84 13.20
N LEU A 163 -24.69 -6.57 12.08
CA LEU A 163 -23.75 -6.39 10.99
C LEU A 163 -24.47 -6.01 9.69
N GLN A 164 -23.93 -5.02 9.00
CA GLN A 164 -24.34 -4.67 7.63
C GLN A 164 -23.11 -4.71 6.73
N LEU A 165 -23.24 -5.40 5.60
CA LEU A 165 -22.16 -5.58 4.63
C LEU A 165 -22.54 -5.01 3.26
N GLN A 166 -21.52 -4.66 2.50
CA GLN A 166 -21.60 -4.32 1.09
C GLN A 166 -20.40 -4.93 0.35
N ARG A 167 -20.65 -5.45 -0.84
CA ARG A 167 -19.64 -6.09 -1.68
C ARG A 167 -19.37 -5.26 -2.94
N ASP A 168 -18.10 -5.00 -3.20
CA ASP A 168 -17.59 -4.42 -4.44
C ASP A 168 -16.74 -5.47 -5.18
N ILE A 169 -16.98 -5.62 -6.48
CA ILE A 169 -16.19 -6.51 -7.35
C ILE A 169 -15.24 -5.63 -8.16
N LEU A 170 -13.95 -5.91 -8.05
CA LEU A 170 -12.86 -5.11 -8.58
C LEU A 170 -12.04 -5.91 -9.58
N ASP A 171 -11.55 -5.24 -10.62
CA ASP A 171 -10.48 -5.79 -11.45
C ASP A 171 -9.08 -5.53 -10.87
N LEU A 172 -8.09 -6.32 -11.29
CA LEU A 172 -6.68 -6.17 -10.87
C LEU A 172 -6.15 -4.76 -11.18
N GLY A 173 -6.62 -4.16 -12.27
CA GLY A 173 -6.36 -2.79 -12.65
C GLY A 173 -6.89 -1.79 -11.62
N GLN A 174 -8.14 -1.87 -11.18
CA GLN A 174 -8.76 -0.99 -10.19
C GLN A 174 -8.07 -1.13 -8.83
N PHE A 175 -7.77 -2.35 -8.39
CA PHE A 175 -7.05 -2.57 -7.14
C PHE A 175 -5.62 -2.00 -7.16
N LYS A 176 -4.93 -2.06 -8.31
CA LYS A 176 -3.57 -1.53 -8.47
C LYS A 176 -3.55 -0.02 -8.80
N SER A 177 -4.49 0.46 -9.59
CA SER A 177 -4.58 1.83 -10.13
C SER A 177 -5.03 2.85 -9.09
N LEU A 178 -5.79 2.44 -8.06
CA LEU A 178 -6.13 3.29 -6.92
C LEU A 178 -4.92 3.56 -6.00
N ARG A 179 -3.75 2.93 -6.27
CA ARG A 179 -2.45 3.35 -5.71
C ARG A 179 -1.77 4.45 -6.53
N SER A 180 -2.34 4.87 -7.66
CA SER A 180 -1.67 5.72 -8.66
C SER A 180 -2.48 6.92 -9.16
N ASP A 181 -3.75 7.07 -8.79
CA ASP A 181 -4.55 8.27 -9.09
C ASP A 181 -5.38 8.69 -7.85
N PRO A 182 -5.21 9.93 -7.33
CA PRO A 182 -6.06 10.50 -6.29
C PRO A 182 -7.35 11.13 -6.84
N ASP A 183 -7.49 11.29 -8.16
CA ASP A 183 -8.62 12.01 -8.75
C ASP A 183 -9.54 11.08 -9.54
N GLY A 184 -10.78 10.97 -9.05
CA GLY A 184 -11.85 10.16 -9.62
C GLY A 184 -12.22 10.55 -11.06
N PHE A 185 -12.59 9.51 -11.80
CA PHE A 185 -13.13 9.47 -13.16
C PHE A 185 -13.85 10.74 -13.68
N SER A 186 -13.33 11.29 -14.79
CA SER A 186 -14.17 11.61 -15.95
C SER A 186 -13.38 11.45 -17.26
N SER A 187 -14.06 10.90 -18.28
CA SER A 187 -13.49 10.52 -19.56
C SER A 187 -13.25 11.70 -20.51
N ARG A 188 -12.22 11.56 -21.36
CA ARG A 188 -12.09 11.94 -22.79
C ARG A 188 -10.96 12.92 -23.13
N ARG A 189 -10.09 12.36 -23.98
CA ARG A 189 -9.38 12.94 -25.13
C ARG A 189 -8.27 13.97 -24.87
N ALA A 190 -7.15 13.60 -25.49
CA ALA A 190 -6.20 14.40 -26.23
C ALA A 190 -4.95 14.89 -25.48
N ALA A 191 -3.84 14.36 -26.01
CA ALA A 191 -2.60 15.06 -26.31
C ALA A 191 -1.74 15.57 -25.14
N ALA A 192 -0.55 14.98 -25.09
CA ALA A 192 0.74 15.66 -24.93
C ALA A 192 0.91 16.57 -23.71
N GLY A 193 1.62 16.06 -22.71
CA GLY A 193 2.25 16.89 -21.70
C GLY A 193 2.90 16.03 -20.64
N ARG A 194 4.24 16.06 -20.58
CA ARG A 194 5.03 15.54 -19.46
C ARG A 194 4.41 16.00 -18.14
N SER A 195 3.78 15.11 -17.38
CA SER A 195 3.37 15.44 -16.01
C SER A 195 4.36 14.83 -15.03
N SER A 196 5.22 15.70 -14.51
CA SER A 196 5.89 15.53 -13.23
C SER A 196 4.89 15.03 -12.18
N THR A 197 5.24 13.94 -11.50
CA THR A 197 4.58 13.50 -10.25
C THR A 197 4.39 14.71 -9.34
N ARG A 198 3.13 15.07 -9.05
CA ARG A 198 2.82 16.17 -8.12
C ARG A 198 3.27 15.78 -6.70
N PRO A 199 3.81 16.71 -5.91
CA PRO A 199 4.37 16.46 -4.58
C PRO A 199 3.32 16.24 -3.46
N GLU A 200 2.04 16.08 -3.77
CA GLU A 200 0.95 16.30 -2.80
C GLU A 200 0.54 15.07 -1.96
N ASP A 201 1.09 13.87 -2.21
CA ASP A 201 0.77 12.65 -1.43
C ASP A 201 1.98 12.00 -0.73
N LEU A 202 3.13 12.68 -0.67
CA LEU A 202 4.31 12.17 0.04
C LEU A 202 4.24 12.52 1.53
N LEU A 203 4.18 11.50 2.39
CA LEU A 203 4.44 11.70 3.82
C LEU A 203 5.93 11.98 4.00
N VAL A 204 6.27 13.26 4.14
CA VAL A 204 7.63 13.70 4.43
C VAL A 204 7.82 13.78 5.95
N LEU A 205 8.75 12.99 6.47
CA LEU A 205 9.13 12.94 7.87
C LEU A 205 10.37 13.78 8.14
N LYS A 206 10.47 14.35 9.33
CA LYS A 206 11.75 14.90 9.80
C LYS A 206 12.70 13.76 10.17
N VAL A 207 13.89 13.77 9.58
CA VAL A 207 14.92 12.75 9.85
C VAL A 207 16.28 13.37 10.15
N SER A 208 17.15 12.60 10.79
CA SER A 208 18.57 12.93 10.96
C SER A 208 19.41 11.82 10.35
N LEU A 209 20.50 12.18 9.66
CA LEU A 209 21.43 11.20 9.09
C LEU A 209 22.56 10.90 10.08
N GLU A 210 22.92 9.62 10.21
CA GLU A 210 23.99 9.18 11.10
C GLU A 210 25.34 9.65 10.55
N GLN A 211 26.19 10.20 11.42
CA GLN A 211 27.51 10.72 11.04
C GLN A 211 28.57 9.63 11.13
N SER A 212 29.59 9.69 10.27
CA SER A 212 30.75 8.80 10.32
C SER A 212 32.00 9.52 9.83
N GLY A 213 33.15 9.30 10.48
CA GLY A 213 34.42 9.96 10.10
C GLY A 213 34.92 9.58 8.70
N ASP A 214 34.55 8.38 8.24
CA ASP A 214 35.03 7.80 6.97
C ASP A 214 34.00 7.89 5.83
N GLY A 215 32.87 8.57 6.05
CA GLY A 215 31.82 8.74 5.06
C GLY A 215 32.02 9.92 4.10
N PRO A 216 31.27 9.97 2.97
CA PRO A 216 31.23 11.14 2.11
C PRO A 216 30.65 12.34 2.87
N THR A 217 31.04 13.53 2.45
CA THR A 217 30.40 14.76 2.93
C THR A 217 28.96 14.85 2.40
N ALA A 218 28.08 15.58 3.10
CA ALA A 218 26.71 15.78 2.66
C ALA A 218 26.60 16.35 1.23
N LYS A 219 27.58 17.18 0.85
CA LYS A 219 27.70 17.74 -0.51
C LYS A 219 28.03 16.70 -1.58
N GLU A 220 28.72 15.63 -1.21
CA GLU A 220 29.13 14.55 -2.11
C GLU A 220 28.07 13.45 -2.24
N LEU A 221 26.99 13.51 -1.45
CA LEU A 221 25.88 12.56 -1.55
C LEU A 221 25.22 12.59 -2.92
N ARG A 222 24.92 11.41 -3.44
CA ARG A 222 24.25 11.23 -4.73
C ARG A 222 23.00 10.39 -4.59
N ALA A 223 22.01 10.68 -5.43
CA ALA A 223 20.81 9.88 -5.54
C ALA A 223 21.14 8.39 -5.79
N GLY A 224 20.49 7.51 -5.03
CA GLY A 224 20.71 6.06 -5.08
C GLY A 224 21.73 5.51 -4.08
N GLN A 225 22.54 6.35 -3.43
CA GLN A 225 23.37 5.91 -2.29
C GLN A 225 22.48 5.59 -1.08
N VAL A 226 22.86 4.60 -0.27
CA VAL A 226 22.09 4.24 0.94
C VAL A 226 22.79 4.77 2.17
N VAL A 227 22.12 5.67 2.89
CA VAL A 227 22.59 6.27 4.13
C VAL A 227 21.85 5.69 5.34
N SER A 228 22.46 5.79 6.51
CA SER A 228 21.80 5.45 7.78
C SER A 228 21.02 6.66 8.31
N ALA A 229 19.70 6.54 8.50
CA ALA A 229 18.82 7.62 8.91
C ALA A 229 18.01 7.27 10.17
N TRP A 230 17.75 8.26 11.02
CA TRP A 230 16.84 8.18 12.16
C TRP A 230 15.63 9.07 11.94
N ILE A 231 14.44 8.53 12.17
CA ILE A 231 13.20 9.31 12.16
C ILE A 231 13.12 10.08 13.48
N THR A 232 13.27 11.40 13.42
CA THR A 232 13.29 12.33 14.58
C THR A 232 12.01 13.16 14.69
N ASP A 233 11.06 12.88 13.82
CA ASP A 233 9.77 13.54 13.77
C ASP A 233 8.92 13.20 15.01
N PRO A 234 8.38 14.19 15.73
CA PRO A 234 7.65 13.95 16.97
C PRO A 234 6.23 13.41 16.75
N ARG A 235 5.71 13.43 15.52
CA ARG A 235 4.35 12.95 15.22
C ARG A 235 4.23 11.45 15.51
N ASP A 236 3.11 11.01 16.08
CA ASP A 236 2.89 9.60 16.44
C ASP A 236 3.02 8.64 15.26
N ILE A 237 2.57 9.06 14.07
CA ILE A 237 2.73 8.30 12.83
C ILE A 237 4.22 8.03 12.51
N ALA A 238 5.10 8.99 12.79
CA ALA A 238 6.51 8.85 12.54
C ALA A 238 7.18 7.93 13.56
N GLN A 239 6.73 7.97 14.82
CA GLN A 239 7.17 7.04 15.87
C GLN A 239 6.77 5.60 15.55
N TYR A 240 5.55 5.41 15.05
CA TYR A 240 5.08 4.11 14.56
C TYR A 240 5.92 3.62 13.37
N LEU A 241 6.12 4.47 12.35
CA LEU A 241 6.91 4.14 11.16
C LEU A 241 8.37 3.83 11.50
N SER A 242 8.96 4.55 12.46
CA SER A 242 10.30 4.28 12.98
C SER A 242 10.44 2.86 13.51
N ARG A 243 9.45 2.35 14.26
CA ARG A 243 9.44 0.96 14.74
C ARG A 243 9.24 -0.02 13.58
N LEU A 244 8.34 0.29 12.65
CA LEU A 244 8.04 -0.57 11.51
C LEU A 244 9.25 -0.76 10.58
N PHE A 245 10.04 0.30 10.37
CA PHE A 245 11.25 0.26 9.54
C PHE A 245 12.49 -0.28 10.28
N GLY A 246 12.33 -0.82 11.50
CA GLY A 246 13.42 -1.41 12.25
C GLY A 246 14.35 -0.39 12.93
N GLY A 247 13.88 0.85 13.12
CA GLY A 247 14.63 1.91 13.81
C GLY A 247 14.80 1.68 15.33
N HIS A 248 14.32 0.55 15.86
CA HIS A 248 14.45 0.16 17.26
C HIS A 248 14.93 -1.28 17.37
N SER A 249 15.96 -1.51 18.19
CA SER A 249 16.45 -2.83 18.58
C SER A 249 16.34 -3.01 20.10
N ALA A 250 16.60 -4.23 20.59
CA ALA A 250 16.70 -4.51 22.02
C ALA A 250 17.79 -3.68 22.75
N GLN A 251 18.74 -3.09 22.00
CA GLN A 251 19.85 -2.29 22.51
C GLN A 251 19.61 -0.78 22.36
N GLY A 252 18.45 -0.36 21.84
CA GLY A 252 18.10 1.05 21.65
C GLY A 252 17.81 1.41 20.19
N PRO A 253 17.73 2.72 19.87
CA PRO A 253 17.45 3.20 18.53
C PRO A 253 18.58 2.82 17.56
N VAL A 254 18.20 2.37 16.35
CA VAL A 254 19.12 1.93 15.29
C VAL A 254 18.85 2.71 14.01
N GLY A 255 19.92 2.96 13.25
CA GLY A 255 19.87 3.55 11.92
C GLY A 255 19.05 2.74 10.93
N ILE A 256 18.09 3.39 10.26
CA ILE A 256 17.32 2.80 9.18
C ILE A 256 18.05 3.07 7.86
N PRO A 257 18.45 2.04 7.10
CA PRO A 257 19.07 2.24 5.80
C PRO A 257 18.05 2.80 4.80
N ALA A 258 18.33 3.98 4.26
CA ALA A 258 17.43 4.66 3.33
C ALA A 258 18.20 5.19 2.10
N PRO A 259 17.75 4.87 0.86
CA PRO A 259 18.32 5.48 -0.34
C PRO A 259 18.07 6.99 -0.37
N VAL A 260 19.11 7.74 -0.73
CA VAL A 260 19.03 9.16 -1.05
C VAL A 260 18.26 9.34 -2.34
N GLU A 261 17.23 10.19 -2.31
CA GLU A 261 16.39 10.53 -3.45
C GLU A 261 16.88 11.80 -4.13
N ALA A 262 17.15 12.84 -3.35
CA ALA A 262 17.64 14.13 -3.83
C ALA A 262 18.48 14.81 -2.74
N VAL A 263 19.40 15.67 -3.19
CA VAL A 263 20.19 16.55 -2.31
C VAL A 263 20.14 17.94 -2.91
N GLU A 264 19.63 18.90 -2.14
CA GLU A 264 19.50 20.28 -2.55
C GLU A 264 20.39 21.16 -1.67
N SER A 265 21.31 21.92 -2.29
CA SER A 265 22.14 22.89 -1.57
C SER A 265 21.32 24.14 -1.23
N HIS A 266 21.40 24.56 0.02
CA HIS A 266 20.90 25.85 0.50
C HIS A 266 22.06 26.86 0.63
N THR A 267 21.70 28.15 0.63
CA THR A 267 22.66 29.28 0.60
C THR A 267 23.58 29.41 1.83
N ASP A 268 23.35 28.63 2.89
CA ASP A 268 24.04 28.79 4.19
C ASP A 268 25.03 27.65 4.51
N GLY A 269 25.57 26.99 3.49
CA GLY A 269 26.45 25.82 3.68
C GLY A 269 25.72 24.60 4.25
N GLN A 270 24.39 24.59 4.13
CA GLN A 270 23.52 23.48 4.51
C GLN A 270 22.98 22.81 3.25
N CYS A 271 22.73 21.50 3.34
CA CYS A 271 22.04 20.72 2.33
C CYS A 271 20.77 20.12 2.92
N LEU A 272 19.71 20.13 2.13
CA LEU A 272 18.52 19.33 2.36
C LEU A 272 18.72 17.98 1.65
N ALA A 273 18.96 16.93 2.42
CA ALA A 273 19.01 15.57 1.91
C ALA A 273 17.65 14.90 2.09
N ARG A 274 17.01 14.52 0.98
CA ARG A 274 15.79 13.71 0.98
C ARG A 274 16.14 12.24 0.82
N VAL A 275 15.65 11.41 1.73
CA VAL A 275 15.78 9.95 1.71
C VAL A 275 14.41 9.30 1.56
N ARG A 276 14.36 8.09 1.02
CA ARG A 276 13.09 7.35 0.80
C ARG A 276 13.06 6.08 1.62
N PHE A 277 12.08 5.93 2.51
CA PHE A 277 11.90 4.70 3.30
C PHE A 277 11.03 3.67 2.57
N SER A 278 9.98 4.13 1.90
CA SER A 278 9.07 3.28 1.13
C SER A 278 8.30 4.09 0.09
N ALA A 279 7.44 3.43 -0.70
CA ALA A 279 6.53 4.12 -1.61
C ALA A 279 5.55 4.99 -0.81
N GLY A 280 5.64 6.32 -0.97
CA GLY A 280 4.79 7.29 -0.26
C GLY A 280 5.36 7.84 1.05
N VAL A 281 6.54 7.37 1.50
CA VAL A 281 7.19 7.86 2.74
C VAL A 281 8.62 8.29 2.47
N CYS A 282 8.88 9.58 2.64
CA CYS A 282 10.20 10.18 2.51
C CYS A 282 10.63 10.82 3.84
N GLY A 283 11.92 11.08 3.98
CA GLY A 283 12.50 11.78 5.11
C GLY A 283 13.36 12.94 4.63
N ASP A 284 13.18 14.12 5.21
CA ASP A 284 14.00 15.29 4.95
C ASP A 284 14.96 15.52 6.13
N ALA A 285 16.26 15.56 5.82
CA ALA A 285 17.34 15.85 6.75
C ALA A 285 18.06 17.12 6.31
N LEU A 286 18.13 18.08 7.23
CA LEU A 286 18.94 19.28 7.06
C LEU A 286 20.31 19.05 7.71
N VAL A 287 21.35 19.07 6.90
CA VAL A 287 22.73 18.72 7.30
C VAL A 287 23.72 19.76 6.78
N HIS A 288 24.85 19.96 7.46
CA HIS A 288 25.89 20.86 6.98
C HIS A 288 26.67 20.21 5.82
N GLU A 289 27.07 20.97 4.81
CA GLU A 289 27.74 20.47 3.60
C GLU A 289 29.00 19.64 3.92
N SER A 290 29.72 20.02 4.97
CA SER A 290 30.95 19.35 5.41
C SER A 290 30.72 18.15 6.35
N THR A 291 29.48 17.90 6.80
CA THR A 291 29.18 16.76 7.67
C THR A 291 29.39 15.46 6.90
N ARG A 292 30.20 14.56 7.45
CA ARG A 292 30.44 13.23 6.88
C ARG A 292 29.41 12.22 7.36
N LEU A 293 28.82 11.48 6.43
CA LEU A 293 27.61 10.68 6.67
C LEU A 293 27.89 9.18 6.50
N LYS A 294 27.28 8.37 7.36
CA LYS A 294 27.46 6.92 7.34
C LYS A 294 26.72 6.29 6.15
N LEU A 295 27.50 5.77 5.19
CA LEU A 295 26.97 4.94 4.10
C LEU A 295 26.80 3.50 4.56
N VAL A 296 25.66 2.90 4.22
CA VAL A 296 25.37 1.48 4.41
C VAL A 296 25.70 0.69 3.14
N ARG A 297 25.56 1.33 1.96
CA ARG A 297 25.91 0.73 0.67
C ARG A 297 26.38 1.79 -0.31
N GLU A 298 27.58 1.61 -0.84
CA GLU A 298 28.12 2.40 -1.94
C GLU A 298 27.63 1.89 -3.30
N LEU A 299 27.43 2.83 -4.24
CA LEU A 299 27.29 2.49 -5.65
C LEU A 299 28.66 2.01 -6.16
N PRO A 300 28.73 0.92 -6.94
CA PRO A 300 29.97 0.57 -7.62
C PRO A 300 30.39 1.74 -8.53
N GLN A 301 31.55 2.34 -8.24
CA GLN A 301 32.20 3.27 -9.16
C GLN A 301 32.70 2.47 -10.37
N ASP A 302 31.92 2.44 -11.46
CA ASP A 302 32.46 2.69 -12.79
C ASP A 302 31.43 2.70 -13.93
N LYS A 303 31.74 3.61 -14.86
CA LYS A 303 31.19 3.86 -16.20
C LYS A 303 29.85 4.60 -16.30
N GLU A 304 30.02 5.89 -16.61
CA GLU A 304 29.08 6.76 -17.30
C GLU A 304 28.06 6.01 -18.16
N GLY A 305 26.78 6.29 -17.90
CA GLY A 305 25.75 6.17 -18.92
C GLY A 305 24.61 5.19 -18.68
N SER A 306 24.54 4.45 -17.57
CA SER A 306 23.28 3.75 -17.26
C SER A 306 23.03 3.56 -15.76
N SER A 307 22.19 4.44 -15.22
CA SER A 307 21.47 4.21 -13.97
C SER A 307 20.79 2.84 -14.05
N TRP A 308 21.00 1.96 -13.06
CA TRP A 308 20.46 0.59 -13.13
C TRP A 308 18.93 0.57 -13.25
N TRP A 309 18.26 1.64 -12.79
CA TRP A 309 16.82 1.86 -12.93
C TRP A 309 16.41 2.11 -14.38
N HIS A 310 17.27 2.76 -15.19
CA HIS A 310 17.01 2.93 -16.63
C HIS A 310 17.07 1.61 -17.41
N ARG A 311 17.82 0.61 -16.93
CA ARG A 311 17.86 -0.73 -17.56
C ARG A 311 16.62 -1.56 -17.25
N PHE A 312 15.92 -1.27 -16.15
CA PHE A 312 14.67 -1.95 -15.80
C PHE A 312 13.44 -1.41 -16.54
N PHE A 313 13.46 -0.14 -17.00
CA PHE A 313 12.35 0.51 -17.71
C PHE A 313 12.61 0.79 -19.21
N ARG A 314 13.76 0.42 -19.76
CA ARG A 314 14.05 0.39 -21.22
C ARG A 314 14.41 -1.02 -21.67
N GLY A 315 13.51 -1.96 -21.53
CA GLY A 315 13.53 -3.21 -22.29
C GLY A 315 12.46 -3.16 -23.36
N GLY A 316 12.69 -2.45 -24.46
CA GLY A 316 11.69 -2.31 -25.53
C GLY A 316 12.04 -1.26 -26.58
N ASN A 317 13.21 -1.38 -27.22
CA ASN A 317 13.39 -0.98 -28.61
C ASN A 317 14.79 -1.38 -29.09
N GLY A 318 14.85 -2.27 -30.09
CA GLY A 318 16.07 -2.59 -30.82
C GLY A 318 16.09 -4.03 -31.31
N GLY A 319 15.44 -4.26 -32.45
CA GLY A 319 15.37 -5.51 -33.19
C GLY A 319 14.24 -5.46 -34.20
#